data_AF-A0A954WA77-F1
#
_entry.id   AF-A0A954WA77-F1
#
_cell.length_a   1.000
_cell.length_b   1.000
_cell.length_c   1.000
_cell.angle_alpha   90.00
_cell.angle_beta   90.00
_cell.angle_gamma   90.00
#
_symmetry.space_group_name_H-M   'P 1'
#
loop_
_entity.id
_entity.type
_entity.pdbx_description
1 polymer ?
#
loop_
_entity_poly.entity_id
_entity_poly.type
_entity_poly.pdbx_seq_one_letter_code
_entity_poly.pdbx_strand_id
1 'polypeptide(L)'
;MNDQRLSSGLHQFIRVLVFVALLGVAVRPLQAQLQDPAGNLFESVGVDPKLGASLPLDITFQDEQGHTVALKRLIHDKPVVLNLVYFECPMLCNLTMNNFIRTLRAMRMNVGS
;
A
#
# COMPACT_ATOMS: atom_id res chain seq x y z
N MET A 1 -66.63 -1.73 -13.99
CA MET A 1 -65.56 -0.71 -14.18
C MET A 1 -64.36 -1.00 -13.27
N ASN A 2 -63.68 -2.15 -13.40
CA ASN A 2 -62.49 -2.47 -12.61
C ASN A 2 -61.54 -3.51 -13.25
N ASP A 3 -61.48 -3.61 -14.60
CA ASP A 3 -60.57 -4.53 -15.32
C ASP A 3 -59.48 -3.80 -16.12
N GLN A 4 -59.80 -2.65 -16.74
CA GLN A 4 -58.84 -1.91 -17.58
C GLN A 4 -57.65 -1.31 -16.81
N ARG A 5 -57.82 -0.94 -15.53
CA ARG A 5 -56.73 -0.44 -14.67
C ARG A 5 -55.75 -1.53 -14.23
N LEU A 6 -56.19 -2.78 -14.19
CA LEU A 6 -55.38 -3.92 -13.74
C LEU A 6 -54.42 -4.37 -14.85
N SER A 7 -54.89 -4.39 -16.10
CA SER A 7 -54.08 -4.69 -17.29
C SER A 7 -53.02 -3.62 -17.56
N SER A 8 -53.34 -2.33 -17.45
CA SER A 8 -52.36 -1.25 -17.67
C SER A 8 -51.25 -1.27 -16.63
N GLY A 9 -51.58 -1.56 -15.36
CA GLY A 9 -50.61 -1.73 -14.29
C GLY A 9 -49.66 -2.89 -14.57
N LEU A 10 -50.19 -4.06 -14.94
CA LEU A 10 -49.39 -5.24 -15.23
C LEU A 10 -48.42 -5.02 -16.42
N HIS A 11 -48.88 -4.36 -17.50
CA HIS A 11 -48.01 -4.02 -18.62
C HIS A 11 -46.93 -2.98 -18.25
N GLN A 12 -47.25 -2.04 -17.36
CA GLN A 12 -46.30 -1.04 -16.88
C GLN A 12 -45.23 -1.67 -15.98
N PHE A 13 -45.61 -2.62 -15.11
CA PHE A 13 -44.66 -3.40 -14.30
C PHE A 13 -43.75 -4.28 -15.15
N ILE A 14 -44.29 -5.01 -16.13
CA ILE A 14 -43.48 -5.87 -17.02
C ILE A 14 -42.48 -5.03 -17.82
N ARG A 15 -42.88 -3.86 -18.34
CA ARG A 15 -41.98 -2.97 -19.07
C ARG A 15 -40.86 -2.43 -18.20
N VAL A 16 -41.15 -2.04 -16.96
CA VAL A 16 -40.13 -1.58 -16.00
C VAL A 16 -39.16 -2.71 -15.66
N LEU A 17 -39.66 -3.93 -15.40
CA LEU A 17 -38.82 -5.08 -15.10
C LEU A 17 -37.92 -5.47 -16.29
N VAL A 18 -38.44 -5.45 -17.51
CA VAL A 18 -37.66 -5.71 -18.73
C VAL A 18 -36.61 -4.62 -18.95
N PHE A 19 -36.95 -3.35 -18.71
CA PHE A 19 -36.01 -2.24 -18.87
C PHE A 19 -34.88 -2.28 -17.84
N VAL A 20 -35.19 -2.60 -16.58
CA VAL A 20 -34.20 -2.79 -15.51
C VAL A 20 -33.30 -4.00 -15.80
N ALA A 21 -33.87 -5.09 -16.29
CA ALA A 21 -33.09 -6.28 -16.70
C ALA A 21 -32.16 -5.97 -17.88
N LEU A 22 -32.64 -5.26 -18.90
CA LEU A 22 -31.83 -4.84 -20.06
C LEU A 22 -30.70 -3.88 -19.64
N LEU A 23 -30.98 -2.92 -18.75
CA LEU A 23 -29.96 -2.04 -18.19
C LEU A 23 -28.91 -2.82 -17.38
N GLY A 24 -29.32 -3.82 -16.59
CA GLY A 24 -28.41 -4.64 -15.80
C GLY A 24 -27.47 -5.52 -16.64
N VAL A 25 -27.89 -5.96 -17.83
CA VAL A 25 -27.04 -6.76 -18.74
C VAL A 25 -25.92 -5.93 -19.37
N ALA A 26 -26.16 -4.65 -19.67
CA ALA A 26 -25.16 -3.76 -20.26
C ALA A 26 -24.00 -3.42 -19.31
N VAL A 27 -24.16 -3.58 -17.99
CA VAL A 27 -23.13 -3.27 -16.98
C VAL A 27 -22.14 -4.44 -16.77
N ARG A 28 -22.38 -5.62 -17.38
CA ARG A 28 -21.58 -6.82 -17.14
C ARG A 28 -20.14 -6.86 -17.67
N PRO A 29 -19.69 -6.12 -18.70
CA PRO A 29 -18.31 -6.30 -19.15
C PRO A 29 -17.27 -5.69 -18.20
N LEU A 30 -17.68 -4.97 -17.14
CA LEU A 30 -16.76 -4.29 -16.22
C LEU A 30 -16.08 -5.22 -15.20
N GLN A 31 -16.71 -6.36 -14.86
CA GLN A 31 -16.13 -7.26 -13.83
C GLN A 31 -14.97 -8.13 -14.36
N ALA A 32 -14.82 -8.26 -15.68
CA ALA A 32 -13.74 -9.08 -16.27
C ALA A 32 -12.37 -8.36 -16.28
N GLN A 33 -12.34 -7.05 -16.07
CA GLN A 33 -11.10 -6.27 -16.02
C GLN A 33 -10.55 -6.08 -14.59
N LEU A 34 -11.22 -6.65 -13.58
CA LEU A 34 -10.81 -6.55 -12.17
C LEU A 34 -10.09 -7.82 -11.65
N GLN A 35 -9.84 -8.82 -12.50
CA GLN A 35 -8.90 -9.88 -12.17
C GLN A 35 -7.48 -9.30 -12.30
N ASP A 36 -7.01 -8.70 -11.21
CA ASP A 36 -5.60 -8.40 -11.01
C ASP A 36 -4.81 -9.72 -11.09
N PRO A 37 -3.94 -9.93 -12.11
CA PRO A 37 -3.11 -11.12 -12.19
C PRO A 37 -2.11 -11.23 -11.03
N ALA A 38 -1.99 -10.21 -10.17
CA ALA A 38 -1.22 -10.23 -8.94
C ALA A 38 -1.99 -10.71 -7.69
N GLY A 39 -3.22 -11.24 -7.85
CA GLY A 39 -4.15 -11.59 -6.76
C GLY A 39 -3.64 -12.58 -5.69
N ASN A 40 -2.43 -13.11 -5.83
CA ASN A 40 -1.81 -14.07 -4.93
C ASN A 40 -0.35 -13.72 -4.53
N LEU A 41 0.25 -12.67 -5.10
CA LEU A 41 1.64 -12.29 -4.79
C LEU A 41 1.79 -11.68 -3.39
N PHE A 42 0.71 -11.12 -2.85
CA PHE A 42 0.70 -10.43 -1.56
C PHE A 42 0.29 -11.33 -0.38
N GLU A 43 -0.28 -12.52 -0.62
CA GLU A 43 -0.70 -13.43 0.47
C GLU A 43 0.47 -13.98 1.28
N SER A 44 1.67 -14.02 0.69
CA SER A 44 2.90 -14.51 1.32
C SER A 44 3.88 -13.39 1.72
N VAL A 45 3.59 -12.13 1.39
CA VAL A 45 4.46 -10.99 1.72
C VAL A 45 3.98 -10.35 3.01
N GLY A 46 4.79 -10.45 4.06
CA GLY A 46 4.52 -9.88 5.38
C GLY A 46 5.79 -9.47 6.10
N VAL A 47 5.64 -8.71 7.18
CA VAL A 47 6.74 -8.30 8.06
C VAL A 47 6.67 -9.14 9.33
N ASP A 48 7.75 -9.85 9.65
CA ASP A 48 7.94 -10.52 10.95
C ASP A 48 8.70 -9.57 11.90
N PRO A 49 8.02 -8.93 12.88
CA PRO A 49 8.65 -7.94 13.74
C PRO A 49 9.55 -8.60 14.80
N LYS A 50 10.87 -8.47 14.64
CA LYS A 50 11.88 -8.94 15.60
C LYS A 50 12.23 -7.87 16.65
N LEU A 51 11.25 -7.44 17.45
CA LEU A 51 11.45 -6.42 18.49
C LEU A 51 12.37 -6.94 19.62
N GLY A 52 13.25 -6.08 20.13
CA GLY A 52 14.21 -6.43 21.18
C GLY A 52 15.39 -7.31 20.72
N ALA A 53 15.36 -7.84 19.49
CA ALA A 53 16.49 -8.54 18.91
C ALA A 53 17.65 -7.56 18.69
N SER A 54 18.86 -8.00 19.02
CA SER A 54 20.08 -7.22 18.79
C SER A 54 20.55 -7.39 17.35
N LEU A 55 20.93 -6.26 16.73
CA LEU A 55 21.54 -6.28 15.42
C LEU A 55 23.00 -6.76 15.53
N PRO A 56 23.49 -7.66 14.65
CA PRO A 56 24.89 -8.05 14.63
C PRO A 56 25.75 -6.82 14.28
N LEU A 57 26.61 -6.40 15.21
CA LEU A 57 27.38 -5.14 15.11
C LEU A 57 28.67 -5.27 14.29
N ASP A 58 29.07 -6.49 13.98
CA ASP A 58 30.24 -6.87 13.19
C ASP A 58 29.99 -6.84 11.68
N ILE A 59 28.73 -6.69 11.24
CA ILE A 59 28.40 -6.55 9.82
C ILE A 59 29.09 -5.32 9.21
N THR A 60 29.60 -5.50 7.99
CA THR A 60 30.33 -4.46 7.25
C THR A 60 29.50 -3.92 6.10
N PHE A 61 29.56 -2.61 5.91
CA PHE A 61 28.97 -1.87 4.81
C PHE A 61 30.04 -1.11 4.02
N GLN A 62 29.69 -0.66 2.82
CA GLN A 62 30.47 0.30 2.06
C GLN A 62 29.86 1.69 2.27
N ASP A 63 30.67 2.67 2.63
CA ASP A 63 30.24 4.07 2.70
C ASP A 63 30.18 4.70 1.29
N GLU A 64 29.77 5.96 1.20
CA GLU A 64 29.66 6.71 -0.06
C GLU A 64 30.99 6.98 -0.75
N GLN A 65 32.12 6.82 -0.04
CA GLN A 65 33.47 6.93 -0.56
C GLN A 65 34.06 5.56 -0.96
N GLY A 66 33.32 4.47 -0.72
CA GLY A 66 33.73 3.10 -1.00
C GLY A 66 34.58 2.45 0.09
N HIS A 67 34.73 3.07 1.26
CA HIS A 67 35.43 2.45 2.37
C HIS A 67 34.56 1.42 3.09
N THR A 68 35.19 0.34 3.54
CA THR A 68 34.52 -0.66 4.36
C THR A 68 34.40 -0.17 5.81
N VAL A 69 33.18 -0.14 6.33
CA VAL A 69 32.85 0.28 7.69
C VAL A 69 32.01 -0.76 8.41
N ALA A 70 32.42 -1.16 9.61
CA ALA A 70 31.62 -2.03 10.47
C ALA A 70 30.50 -1.22 11.16
N LEU A 71 29.31 -1.81 11.30
CA LEU A 71 28.15 -1.15 11.90
C LEU A 71 28.44 -0.61 13.31
N LYS A 72 29.21 -1.36 14.12
CA LYS A 72 29.65 -0.93 15.46
C LYS A 72 30.34 0.43 15.50
N ARG A 73 30.94 0.89 14.38
CA ARG A 73 31.60 2.20 14.31
C ARG A 73 30.63 3.35 14.09
N LEU A 74 29.38 3.07 13.69
CA LEU A 74 28.35 4.06 13.42
C LEU A 74 27.39 4.25 14.60
N ILE A 75 27.33 3.28 15.52
CA ILE A 75 26.46 3.29 16.69
C ILE A 75 27.26 3.75 17.91
N HIS A 76 26.79 4.83 18.55
CA HIS A 76 27.37 5.45 19.74
C HIS A 76 26.28 5.66 20.81
N ASP A 77 26.42 6.67 21.67
CA ASP A 77 25.49 6.97 22.78
C ASP A 77 24.20 7.70 22.35
N LYS A 78 23.80 7.59 21.08
CA LYS A 78 22.60 8.25 20.53
C LYS A 78 21.67 7.23 19.87
N PRO A 79 20.34 7.43 19.93
CA PRO A 79 19.40 6.62 19.18
C PRO A 79 19.73 6.63 17.68
N VAL A 80 19.77 5.44 17.07
CA VAL A 80 20.10 5.26 15.65
C VAL A 80 18.88 4.75 14.90
N VAL A 81 18.56 5.39 13.78
CA VAL A 81 17.54 4.95 12.83
C VAL A 81 18.23 4.52 11.54
N LEU A 82 18.06 3.26 11.16
CA LEU A 82 18.58 2.71 9.90
C LEU A 82 17.49 2.73 8.83
N ASN A 83 17.71 3.47 7.75
CA ASN A 83 16.78 3.57 6.63
C ASN A 83 17.34 2.85 5.39
N LEU A 84 16.79 1.68 5.05
CA LEU A 84 17.24 0.84 3.94
C LEU A 84 16.55 1.29 2.65
N VAL A 85 17.15 2.25 1.96
CA VAL A 85 16.60 2.84 0.72
C VAL A 85 17.22 2.24 -0.54
N TYR A 86 16.40 2.08 -1.58
CA TYR A 86 16.87 1.79 -2.93
C TYR A 86 17.16 3.11 -3.66
N PHE A 87 18.43 3.42 -3.90
CA PHE A 87 18.86 4.70 -4.47
C PHE A 87 18.45 4.89 -5.95
N GLU A 88 18.12 3.81 -6.67
CA GLU A 88 17.88 3.84 -8.12
C GLU A 88 16.42 4.11 -8.52
N CYS A 89 15.49 4.39 -7.59
CA CYS A 89 14.10 4.64 -7.95
C CYS A 89 13.83 6.16 -8.13
N PRO A 90 13.67 6.64 -9.38
CA PRO A 90 13.80 8.06 -9.71
C PRO A 90 12.63 8.95 -9.24
N MET A 91 11.49 8.36 -8.87
CA MET A 91 10.27 9.13 -8.59
C MET A 91 9.95 9.23 -7.10
N LEU A 92 9.83 8.10 -6.39
CA LEU A 92 9.31 8.09 -5.02
C LEU A 92 10.42 8.31 -3.97
N CYS A 93 11.65 7.88 -4.23
CA CYS A 93 12.72 7.93 -3.23
C CYS A 93 13.04 9.35 -2.77
N ASN A 94 13.03 10.33 -3.67
CA ASN A 94 13.25 11.73 -3.31
C ASN A 94 12.15 12.26 -2.38
N LEU A 95 10.89 11.87 -2.60
CA LEU A 95 9.78 12.27 -1.72
C LEU A 95 9.91 11.63 -0.33
N THR A 96 10.17 10.31 -0.28
CA THR A 96 10.33 9.57 0.97
C THR A 96 11.51 10.09 1.79
N MET A 97 12.66 10.36 1.16
CA MET A 97 13.84 10.89 1.85
C MET A 97 13.59 12.31 2.39
N ASN A 98 12.96 13.18 1.60
CA ASN A 98 12.61 14.53 2.05
C ASN A 98 11.66 14.51 3.24
N ASN A 99 10.66 13.63 3.23
CA ASN A 99 9.74 13.47 4.34
C ASN A 99 10.44 12.89 5.58
N PHE A 100 11.33 11.91 5.41
CA PHE A 100 12.14 11.35 6.50
C PHE A 100 12.93 12.45 7.22
N ILE A 101 13.65 13.28 6.47
CA ILE A 101 14.43 14.40 7.03
C ILE A 101 13.53 15.43 7.74
N ARG A 102 12.35 15.73 7.19
CA ARG A 102 11.38 16.64 7.82
C ARG A 102 10.88 16.08 9.15
N THR A 103 10.56 14.79 9.21
CA THR A 103 10.13 14.12 10.44
C THR A 103 11.24 14.12 11.48
N LEU A 104 12.49 13.77 11.11
CA LEU A 104 13.62 13.80 12.03
C LEU A 104 13.82 15.19 12.66
N ARG A 105 13.63 16.28 11.89
CA ARG A 105 13.72 17.66 12.42
C ARG A 105 12.63 18.03 13.42
N ALA A 106 11.45 17.42 13.30
CA ALA A 106 10.34 17.67 14.21
C ALA A 106 10.42 16.82 15.50
N MET A 107 11.24 15.76 15.50
CA MET A 107 11.42 14.89 16.66
C MET A 107 12.41 15.46 17.68
N ARG A 108 12.15 15.18 18.96
CA ARG A 108 13.09 15.46 20.06
C ARG A 108 14.07 14.29 20.21
N MET A 109 15.31 14.57 20.59
CA MET A 109 16.36 13.54 20.74
C MET A 109 16.21 12.63 21.99
N ASN A 110 15.09 12.71 22.71
CA ASN A 110 14.73 11.81 23.80
C ASN A 110 13.91 10.58 23.34
N VAL A 111 13.75 10.40 22.02
CA VAL A 111 13.09 9.21 21.46
C VAL A 111 14.10 8.05 21.50
N GLY A 112 13.87 7.07 22.39
CA GLY A 112 14.75 5.89 22.56
C GLY A 112 15.61 5.89 23.83
N SER A 113 15.42 6.87 24.72
CA SER A 113 15.94 6.86 26.10
C SER A 113 14.92 6.29 27.09
#